data_AF-A0A6A6WTE5-F1
#
_entry.id   AF-A0A6A6WTE5-F1
#
_cell.length_a   1.000
_cell.length_b   1.000
_cell.length_c   1.000
_cell.angle_alpha   90.00
_cell.angle_beta   90.00
_cell.angle_gamma   90.00
#
_symmetry.space_group_name_H-M   'P 1'
#
loop_
_entity.id
_entity.type
_entity.pdbx_description
1 polymer ?
#
loop_
_entity_poly.entity_id
_entity_poly.type
_entity_poly.pdbx_seq_one_letter_code
_entity_poly.pdbx_strand_id
1 'polypeptide(L)'
;MVPLARRCPEICHAIILEIKEKAEGVFLWVKIVVKLLVDGLKSGDSIEELQVKLHSLPGDLRALYRRMIFQIPLEYQTQAVEIFQLLQTCQSSFGGFPFDTILLHFALQPPHESIEQPVGALDSKTLVWHCQRTAARVQSRSCGLLEVTRTDLYKKSVIPLGHILLSNVRYLHRTVGEFLRSDDVKLEMEKMVHQTFDPYQQITAAFLSLVKISSAPLTEAIMMNYVDKLLHF
;
A
#
# COMPACT_ATOMS: atom_id res chain seq x y z
N MET A 1 19.20 17.79 14.13
CA MET A 1 18.00 18.51 13.65
C MET A 1 17.50 19.41 14.76
N VAL A 2 17.46 20.72 14.55
CA VAL A 2 16.83 21.65 15.51
C VAL A 2 15.31 21.38 15.48
N PRO A 3 14.63 21.23 16.62
CA PRO A 3 13.17 21.05 16.64
C PRO A 3 12.49 22.24 15.94
N LEU A 4 11.60 21.98 14.97
CA LEU A 4 10.87 23.01 14.21
C LEU A 4 10.16 24.01 15.13
N ALA A 5 9.63 23.52 16.26
CA ALA A 5 9.00 24.32 17.31
C ALA A 5 9.92 25.41 17.92
N ARG A 6 11.25 25.27 17.82
CA ARG A 6 12.21 26.29 18.28
C ARG A 6 12.53 27.35 17.22
N ARG A 7 12.29 27.06 15.94
CA ARG A 7 12.52 28.00 14.83
C ARG A 7 11.30 28.86 14.54
N CYS A 8 10.10 28.26 14.55
CA CYS A 8 8.85 28.94 14.18
C CYS A 8 7.70 28.55 15.13
N PRO A 9 7.74 28.96 16.41
CA PRO A 9 6.78 28.50 17.42
C PRO A 9 5.33 28.88 17.09
N GLU A 10 5.11 30.07 16.53
CA GLU A 10 3.76 30.55 16.19
C GLU A 10 3.11 29.72 15.08
N ILE A 11 3.84 29.45 14.00
CA ILE A 11 3.32 28.66 12.87
C ILE A 11 3.09 27.21 13.29
N CYS A 12 3.98 26.64 14.11
CA CYS A 12 3.75 25.31 14.69
C CYS A 12 2.46 25.27 15.54
N HIS A 13 2.18 26.31 16.31
CA HIS A 13 0.95 26.40 17.09
C HIS A 13 -0.29 26.50 16.19
N ALA A 14 -0.23 27.31 15.14
CA ALA A 14 -1.30 27.43 14.14
C ALA A 14 -1.62 26.09 13.47
N ILE A 15 -0.60 25.34 13.04
CA ILE A 15 -0.76 24.00 12.46
C ILE A 15 -1.46 23.04 13.44
N ILE A 16 -1.08 23.06 14.72
CA ILE A 16 -1.70 22.20 15.73
C ILE A 16 -3.18 22.54 15.93
N LEU A 17 -3.51 23.84 16.01
CA LEU A 17 -4.89 24.31 16.14
C LEU A 17 -5.73 23.90 14.94
N GLU A 18 -5.22 24.12 13.72
CA GLU A 18 -5.93 23.78 12.50
C GLU A 18 -6.16 22.27 12.36
N ILE A 19 -5.16 21.43 12.70
CA ILE A 19 -5.35 19.97 12.75
C ILE A 19 -6.46 19.60 13.75
N LYS A 20 -6.45 20.21 14.95
CA LYS A 20 -7.44 19.93 15.99
C LYS A 20 -8.86 20.30 15.54
N GLU A 21 -9.01 21.45 14.89
CA GLU A 21 -10.30 21.94 14.40
C GLU A 21 -10.84 21.08 13.26
N LYS A 22 -10.02 20.81 12.23
CA LYS A 22 -10.45 20.08 11.03
C LYS A 22 -10.65 18.59 11.25
N ALA A 23 -10.01 18.02 12.28
CA ALA A 23 -10.17 16.60 12.58
C ALA A 23 -11.58 16.24 13.03
N GLU A 24 -12.33 17.18 13.64
CA GLU A 24 -13.70 16.96 14.14
C GLU A 24 -13.86 15.65 14.95
N GLY A 25 -12.84 15.27 15.73
CA GLY A 25 -12.81 14.04 16.53
C GLY A 25 -12.39 12.75 15.80
N VAL A 26 -12.10 12.81 14.51
CA VAL A 26 -11.66 11.67 13.68
C VAL A 26 -10.15 11.46 13.81
N PHE A 27 -9.71 10.62 14.75
CA PHE A 27 -8.28 10.35 14.98
C PHE A 27 -7.54 9.83 13.73
N LEU A 28 -8.22 9.05 12.88
CA LEU A 28 -7.63 8.56 11.63
C LEU A 28 -7.28 9.69 10.66
N TRP A 29 -8.11 10.74 10.61
CA TRP A 29 -7.84 11.93 9.81
C TRP A 29 -6.53 12.59 10.28
N VAL A 30 -6.37 12.77 11.59
CA VAL A 30 -5.13 13.30 12.20
C VAL A 30 -3.93 12.44 11.82
N LYS A 31 -4.04 11.11 11.93
CA LYS A 31 -2.96 10.18 11.56
C LYS A 31 -2.52 10.37 10.11
N ILE A 32 -3.47 10.49 9.18
CA ILE A 32 -3.18 10.67 7.75
C ILE A 32 -2.53 12.04 7.51
N VAL A 33 -3.12 13.10 8.05
CA VAL A 33 -2.67 14.47 7.84
C VAL A 33 -1.28 14.70 8.42
N VAL A 34 -1.02 14.25 9.65
CA VAL A 34 0.31 14.33 10.26
C VAL A 34 1.33 13.57 9.42
N LYS A 35 0.98 12.39 8.88
CA LYS A 35 1.87 11.65 7.97
C LYS A 35 2.17 12.45 6.70
N LEU A 36 1.16 13.05 6.06
CA LEU A 36 1.33 13.89 4.86
C LEU A 36 2.25 15.09 5.13
N LEU A 37 2.11 15.75 6.29
CA LEU A 37 2.95 16.87 6.68
C LEU A 37 4.40 16.44 6.96
N VAL A 38 4.58 15.31 7.66
CA VAL A 38 5.91 14.73 7.91
C VAL A 38 6.59 14.30 6.62
N ASP A 39 5.85 13.75 5.66
CA ASP A 39 6.40 13.36 4.36
C ASP A 39 6.73 14.60 3.50
N GLY A 40 5.97 15.69 3.61
CA GLY A 40 6.33 17.01 3.07
C GLY A 40 7.64 17.54 3.64
N LEU A 41 7.81 17.53 4.97
CA LEU A 41 9.06 17.92 5.64
C LEU A 41 10.27 17.12 5.14
N LYS A 42 10.11 15.81 4.96
CA LYS A 42 11.19 14.95 4.41
C LYS A 42 11.51 15.26 2.96
N SER A 43 10.51 15.75 2.21
CA SER A 43 10.65 16.17 0.82
C SER A 43 11.26 17.57 0.68
N GLY A 44 11.42 18.29 1.79
CA GLY A 44 12.03 19.62 1.85
C GLY A 44 11.04 20.78 1.90
N ASP A 45 9.74 20.50 2.06
CA ASP A 45 8.71 21.54 2.16
C ASP A 45 9.01 22.51 3.33
N SER A 46 8.83 23.81 3.10
CA SER A 46 8.87 24.84 4.13
C SER A 46 7.66 24.75 5.07
N ILE A 47 7.72 25.38 6.24
CA ILE A 47 6.59 25.34 7.18
C ILE A 47 5.35 26.03 6.60
N GLU A 48 5.56 27.10 5.81
CA GLU A 48 4.51 27.83 5.10
C GLU A 48 3.86 26.95 4.02
N GLU A 49 4.64 26.18 3.26
CA GLU A 49 4.13 25.22 2.27
C GLU A 49 3.30 24.12 2.93
N LEU A 50 3.72 23.64 4.12
CA LEU A 50 2.97 22.68 4.91
C LEU A 50 1.65 23.25 5.44
N GLN A 51 1.64 24.51 5.87
CA GLN A 51 0.42 25.19 6.31
C GLN A 51 -0.56 25.37 5.15
N VAL A 52 -0.09 25.78 3.97
CA VAL A 52 -0.92 25.85 2.75
C VAL A 52 -1.46 24.47 2.38
N LYS A 53 -0.61 23.43 2.46
CA LYS A 53 -1.02 22.04 2.22
C LYS A 53 -2.13 21.64 3.20
N LEU A 54 -1.96 21.88 4.51
CA LEU A 54 -2.95 21.59 5.54
C LEU A 54 -4.28 22.32 5.29
N HIS A 55 -4.22 23.60 4.95
CA HIS A 55 -5.40 24.42 4.64
C HIS A 55 -6.22 23.84 3.50
N SER A 56 -5.54 23.31 2.48
CA SER A 56 -6.20 22.70 1.33
C SER A 56 -6.86 21.33 1.61
N LEU A 57 -6.51 20.64 2.70
CA LEU A 57 -7.07 19.31 2.99
C LEU A 57 -8.53 19.43 3.47
N PRO A 58 -9.45 18.56 3.02
CA PRO A 58 -10.83 18.56 3.53
C PRO A 58 -10.88 18.02 4.97
N GLY A 59 -11.82 18.50 5.80
CA GLY A 59 -12.05 17.97 7.15
C GLY A 59 -12.76 16.61 7.15
N ASP A 60 -13.65 16.38 6.18
CA ASP A 60 -14.31 15.09 6.00
C ASP A 60 -13.32 14.00 5.53
N LEU A 61 -13.36 12.84 6.18
CA LEU A 61 -12.45 11.72 5.94
C LEU A 61 -12.63 11.10 4.54
N ARG A 62 -13.87 11.02 4.04
CA ARG A 62 -14.16 10.46 2.71
C ARG A 62 -13.67 11.40 1.62
N ALA A 63 -13.90 12.70 1.78
CA ALA A 63 -13.34 13.73 0.91
C ALA A 63 -11.81 13.73 0.94
N LEU A 64 -11.19 13.46 2.10
CA LEU A 64 -9.73 13.34 2.22
C LEU A 64 -9.22 12.16 1.38
N TYR A 65 -9.82 10.97 1.50
CA TYR A 65 -9.46 9.82 0.68
C TYR A 65 -9.61 10.10 -0.81
N ARG A 66 -10.73 10.71 -1.20
CA ARG A 66 -11.00 11.07 -2.59
C ARG A 66 -9.92 12.02 -3.12
N ARG A 67 -9.57 13.06 -2.38
CA ARG A 67 -8.47 13.98 -2.72
C ARG A 67 -7.15 13.22 -2.88
N MET A 68 -6.84 12.27 -2.00
CA MET A 68 -5.61 11.49 -2.08
C MET A 68 -5.52 10.63 -3.34
N ILE A 69 -6.62 9.99 -3.77
CA ILE A 69 -6.65 9.22 -5.03
C ILE A 69 -6.44 10.15 -6.24
N PHE A 70 -7.15 11.28 -6.29
CA PHE A 70 -7.05 12.20 -7.43
C PHE A 70 -5.72 12.96 -7.50
N GLN A 71 -4.91 12.94 -6.43
CA GLN A 71 -3.55 13.47 -6.43
C GLN A 71 -2.49 12.46 -6.88
N ILE A 72 -2.86 11.21 -7.18
CA ILE A 72 -1.93 10.23 -7.75
C ILE A 72 -1.43 10.75 -9.11
N PRO A 73 -0.10 10.85 -9.32
CA PRO A 73 0.48 11.26 -10.61
C PRO A 73 -0.05 10.42 -11.76
N LEU A 74 -0.28 11.03 -12.92
CA LEU A 74 -0.91 10.38 -14.07
C LEU A 74 -0.20 9.08 -14.46
N GLU A 75 1.13 9.06 -14.42
CA GLU A 75 1.94 7.88 -14.73
C GLU A 75 1.76 6.70 -13.75
N TYR A 76 1.16 6.95 -12.58
CA TYR A 76 0.93 5.96 -11.54
C TYR A 76 -0.53 5.54 -11.39
N GLN A 77 -1.47 6.25 -12.02
CA GLN A 77 -2.91 6.03 -11.84
C GLN A 77 -3.33 4.62 -12.22
N THR A 78 -2.92 4.13 -13.40
CA THR A 78 -3.21 2.75 -13.84
C THR A 78 -2.77 1.74 -12.79
N GLN A 79 -1.50 1.76 -12.41
CA GLN A 79 -0.97 0.79 -11.46
C GLN A 79 -1.54 0.96 -10.04
N ALA A 80 -1.94 2.16 -9.64
CA ALA A 80 -2.63 2.39 -8.37
C ALA A 80 -4.00 1.70 -8.34
N VAL A 81 -4.79 1.88 -9.40
CA VAL A 81 -6.11 1.26 -9.55
C VAL A 81 -5.98 -0.27 -9.58
N GLU A 82 -5.01 -0.81 -10.31
CA GLU A 82 -4.71 -2.25 -10.33
C GLU A 82 -4.39 -2.77 -8.92
N ILE A 83 -3.54 -2.09 -8.16
CA ILE A 83 -3.19 -2.49 -6.78
C ILE A 83 -4.45 -2.47 -5.88
N PHE A 84 -5.31 -1.46 -6.01
CA PHE A 84 -6.56 -1.39 -5.24
C PHE A 84 -7.51 -2.54 -5.60
N GLN A 85 -7.69 -2.82 -6.89
CA GLN A 85 -8.54 -3.89 -7.39
C GLN A 85 -8.01 -5.27 -6.97
N LEU A 86 -6.71 -5.50 -7.07
CA LEU A 86 -6.07 -6.75 -6.63
C LEU A 86 -6.27 -6.99 -5.14
N LEU A 87 -5.98 -5.99 -4.30
CA LEU A 87 -6.16 -6.12 -2.85
C LEU A 87 -7.63 -6.36 -2.49
N GLN A 88 -8.56 -5.65 -3.15
CA GLN A 88 -9.98 -5.83 -2.93
C GLN A 88 -10.43 -7.25 -3.30
N THR A 89 -10.06 -7.74 -4.48
CA THR A 89 -10.41 -9.09 -4.95
C THR A 89 -9.80 -10.18 -4.09
N CYS A 90 -8.54 -10.05 -3.67
CA CYS A 90 -7.91 -10.97 -2.72
C CYS A 90 -8.70 -11.03 -1.40
N GLN A 91 -9.14 -9.89 -0.87
CA GLN A 91 -9.88 -9.87 0.39
C GLN A 91 -11.32 -10.38 0.28
N SER A 92 -12.01 -10.15 -0.85
CA SER A 92 -13.41 -10.54 -1.00
C SER A 92 -13.61 -11.96 -1.49
N SER A 93 -12.75 -12.42 -2.40
CA SER A 93 -13.02 -13.62 -3.21
C SER A 93 -12.07 -14.77 -2.89
N PHE A 94 -10.93 -14.47 -2.28
CA PHE A 94 -9.90 -15.43 -1.91
C PHE A 94 -9.84 -15.56 -0.38
N GLY A 95 -10.98 -15.67 0.30
CA GLY A 95 -11.05 -15.96 1.74
C GLY A 95 -10.34 -14.98 2.68
N GLY A 96 -9.87 -13.82 2.21
CA GLY A 96 -8.99 -12.97 3.02
C GLY A 96 -7.54 -13.48 3.09
N PHE A 97 -7.07 -14.18 2.04
CA PHE A 97 -5.67 -14.60 1.94
C PHE A 97 -4.73 -13.40 2.15
N PRO A 98 -3.57 -13.63 2.79
CA PRO A 98 -2.58 -12.58 2.98
C PRO A 98 -2.11 -12.12 1.60
N PHE A 99 -2.29 -10.83 1.33
CA PHE A 99 -1.81 -10.24 0.09
C PHE A 99 -0.40 -9.70 0.33
N ASP A 100 0.59 -10.58 0.24
CA ASP A 100 1.97 -10.22 0.50
C ASP A 100 2.65 -9.54 -0.70
N THR A 101 3.81 -8.91 -0.43
CA THR A 101 4.55 -8.16 -1.46
C THR A 101 5.11 -9.03 -2.58
N ILE A 102 5.30 -10.34 -2.37
CA ILE A 102 5.78 -11.24 -3.43
C ILE A 102 4.62 -11.69 -4.33
N LEU A 103 3.45 -11.98 -3.76
CA LEU A 103 2.24 -12.25 -4.54
C LEU A 103 1.83 -11.01 -5.35
N LEU A 104 1.83 -9.82 -4.74
CA LEU A 104 1.58 -8.58 -5.47
C LEU A 104 2.66 -8.31 -6.53
N HIS A 105 3.92 -8.70 -6.32
CA HIS A 105 4.95 -8.57 -7.35
C HIS A 105 4.55 -9.31 -8.63
N PHE A 106 4.16 -10.58 -8.50
CA PHE A 106 3.77 -11.40 -9.65
C PHE A 106 2.42 -10.98 -10.24
N ALA A 107 1.47 -10.53 -9.41
CA ALA A 107 0.16 -10.07 -9.87
C ALA A 107 0.21 -8.75 -10.67
N LEU A 108 1.32 -8.02 -10.60
CA LEU A 108 1.55 -6.81 -11.40
C LEU A 108 2.32 -7.09 -12.70
N GLN A 109 2.65 -8.36 -13.00
CA GLN A 109 3.26 -8.74 -14.26
C GLN A 109 2.19 -9.17 -15.28
N PRO A 110 2.45 -9.05 -16.58
CA PRO A 110 1.60 -9.64 -17.61
C PRO A 110 1.35 -11.15 -17.35
N PRO A 111 0.11 -11.65 -17.47
CA PRO A 111 -0.22 -13.03 -17.13
C PRO A 111 0.61 -14.10 -17.87
N HIS A 112 1.04 -13.85 -19.10
CA HIS A 112 1.86 -14.78 -19.87
C HIS A 112 3.25 -15.00 -19.26
N GLU A 113 3.81 -14.02 -18.55
CA GLU A 113 5.10 -14.17 -17.85
C GLU A 113 5.03 -15.26 -16.78
N SER A 114 3.85 -15.53 -16.20
CA SER A 114 3.70 -16.64 -15.26
C SER A 114 3.92 -18.01 -15.91
N ILE A 115 3.66 -18.14 -17.22
CA ILE A 115 3.88 -19.35 -18.01
C ILE A 115 5.37 -19.46 -18.38
N GLU A 116 6.02 -18.35 -18.68
CA GLU A 116 7.44 -18.28 -19.03
C GLU A 116 8.37 -18.39 -17.83
N GLN A 117 7.89 -18.04 -16.62
CA GLN A 117 8.62 -18.18 -15.37
C GLN A 117 9.20 -19.60 -15.25
N PRO A 118 10.53 -19.74 -15.11
CA PRO A 118 11.16 -21.05 -14.94
C PRO A 118 10.68 -21.74 -13.66
N VAL A 119 10.58 -23.07 -13.73
CA VAL A 119 10.40 -23.91 -12.53
C VAL A 119 11.76 -24.01 -11.84
N GLY A 120 11.84 -23.49 -10.62
CA GLY A 120 13.11 -23.42 -9.90
C GLY A 120 13.14 -22.29 -8.89
N ALA A 121 13.90 -22.47 -7.82
CA ALA A 121 13.98 -21.51 -6.75
C ALA A 121 14.62 -20.20 -7.24
N LEU A 122 13.99 -19.08 -6.91
CA LEU A 122 14.62 -17.78 -7.04
C LEU A 122 15.64 -17.60 -5.92
N ASP A 123 16.75 -16.95 -6.25
CA ASP A 123 17.74 -16.60 -5.23
C ASP A 123 17.14 -15.59 -4.24
N SER A 124 17.63 -15.65 -3.00
CA SER A 124 17.15 -14.81 -1.91
C SER A 124 17.28 -13.31 -2.17
N LYS A 125 18.30 -12.87 -2.91
CA LYS A 125 18.51 -11.44 -3.19
C LYS A 125 17.48 -10.93 -4.19
N THR A 126 17.17 -11.73 -5.21
CA THR A 126 16.11 -11.43 -6.19
C THR A 126 14.75 -11.33 -5.51
N LEU A 127 14.42 -12.28 -4.62
CA LEU A 127 13.17 -12.24 -3.85
C LEU A 127 13.07 -10.98 -2.97
N VAL A 128 14.15 -10.64 -2.24
CA VAL A 128 14.19 -9.40 -1.44
C VAL A 128 14.00 -8.17 -2.30
N TRP A 129 14.67 -8.12 -3.46
CA TRP A 129 14.55 -7.01 -4.39
C TRP A 129 13.12 -6.85 -4.91
N HIS A 130 12.45 -7.95 -5.28
CA HIS A 130 11.05 -7.94 -5.68
C HIS A 130 10.14 -7.38 -4.58
N CYS A 131 10.26 -7.88 -3.34
CA CYS A 131 9.45 -7.43 -2.22
C CYS A 131 9.68 -5.94 -1.90
N GLN A 132 10.94 -5.48 -1.88
CA GLN A 132 11.27 -4.07 -1.62
C GLN A 132 10.76 -3.16 -2.73
N ARG A 133 10.92 -3.55 -4.00
CA ARG A 133 10.39 -2.82 -5.15
C ARG A 133 8.87 -2.74 -5.10
N THR A 134 8.19 -3.83 -4.77
CA THR A 134 6.73 -3.86 -4.64
C THR A 134 6.27 -2.98 -3.47
N ALA A 135 6.97 -3.00 -2.33
CA ALA A 135 6.64 -2.13 -1.21
C ALA A 135 6.79 -0.63 -1.57
N ALA A 136 7.84 -0.27 -2.30
CA ALA A 136 8.03 1.08 -2.82
C ALA A 136 6.92 1.48 -3.80
N ARG A 137 6.47 0.53 -4.66
CA ARG A 137 5.31 0.75 -5.54
C ARG A 137 4.05 1.04 -4.75
N VAL A 138 3.70 0.19 -3.78
CA VAL A 138 2.53 0.44 -2.91
C VAL A 138 2.60 1.83 -2.30
N GLN A 139 3.74 2.20 -1.71
CA GLN A 139 3.91 3.50 -1.07
C GLN A 139 3.68 4.68 -2.04
N SER A 140 4.24 4.62 -3.25
CA SER A 140 4.16 5.74 -4.19
C SER A 140 2.84 5.81 -4.97
N ARG A 141 2.13 4.69 -5.12
CA ARG A 141 0.88 4.59 -5.91
C ARG A 141 -0.38 4.65 -5.05
N SER A 142 -0.28 4.39 -3.75
CA SER A 142 -1.46 4.36 -2.88
C SER A 142 -1.72 5.65 -2.11
N CYS A 143 -0.87 6.67 -2.22
CA CYS A 143 -0.94 7.90 -1.42
C CYS A 143 -1.08 7.66 0.10
N GLY A 144 -0.57 6.54 0.63
CA GLY A 144 -0.74 6.16 2.04
C GLY A 144 -2.11 5.58 2.43
N LEU A 145 -3.02 5.35 1.48
CA LEU A 145 -4.28 4.60 1.68
C LEU A 145 -4.02 3.11 1.96
N LEU A 146 -2.91 2.59 1.45
CA LEU A 146 -2.40 1.26 1.76
C LEU A 146 -1.14 1.35 2.60
N GLU A 147 -0.90 0.30 3.37
CA GLU A 147 0.34 0.11 4.12
C GLU A 147 0.93 -1.27 3.85
N VAL A 148 2.25 -1.33 3.76
CA VAL A 148 2.99 -2.58 3.76
C VAL A 148 3.43 -2.84 5.18
N THR A 149 2.69 -3.70 5.85
CA THR A 149 3.03 -4.12 7.20
C THR A 149 4.01 -5.26 7.17
N ARG A 150 5.11 -5.06 7.89
CA ARG A 150 6.03 -6.13 8.23
C ARG A 150 5.37 -6.94 9.33
N THR A 151 5.20 -8.24 9.12
CA THR A 151 4.67 -9.17 10.11
C THR A 151 5.50 -9.03 11.39
N ASP A 152 4.82 -8.56 12.44
CA ASP A 152 5.25 -8.06 13.74
C ASP A 152 6.69 -8.36 14.19
N LEU A 153 7.57 -7.35 14.22
CA LEU A 153 8.73 -7.32 15.12
C LEU A 153 9.17 -5.88 15.42
N TYR A 154 8.56 -5.25 16.42
CA TYR A 154 9.06 -4.01 17.05
C TYR A 154 10.41 -4.19 17.81
N LYS A 155 11.20 -5.26 17.57
CA LYS A 155 12.29 -5.64 18.49
C LYS A 155 13.61 -6.18 17.90
N LYS A 156 13.86 -6.19 16.58
CA LYS A 156 15.16 -6.65 16.05
C LYS A 156 15.77 -5.72 15.00
N SER A 157 17.06 -5.43 15.17
CA SER A 157 17.90 -4.60 14.28
C SER A 157 18.20 -5.26 12.93
N VAL A 158 17.95 -6.57 12.81
CA VAL A 158 18.08 -7.35 11.56
C VAL A 158 16.73 -7.99 11.25
N ILE A 159 16.16 -7.68 10.08
CA ILE A 159 14.89 -8.24 9.61
C ILE A 159 15.20 -9.59 8.92
N PRO A 160 14.70 -10.73 9.44
CA PRO A 160 14.94 -12.01 8.78
C PRO A 160 14.26 -12.07 7.41
N LEU A 161 14.88 -12.80 6.48
CA LEU A 161 14.46 -12.92 5.08
C LEU A 161 12.97 -13.28 4.94
N GLY A 162 12.47 -14.26 5.69
CA GLY A 162 11.06 -14.66 5.68
C GLY A 162 10.07 -13.52 5.97
N HIS A 163 10.44 -12.52 6.79
CA HIS A 163 9.55 -11.38 7.07
C HIS A 163 9.45 -10.40 5.91
N ILE A 164 10.53 -10.24 5.14
CA ILE A 164 10.51 -9.38 3.93
C ILE A 164 9.55 -9.99 2.92
N LEU A 165 9.62 -11.31 2.75
CA LEU A 165 8.81 -12.06 1.78
C LEU A 165 7.32 -12.08 2.19
N LEU A 166 7.04 -12.26 3.47
CA LEU A 166 5.68 -12.31 4.03
C LEU A 166 5.13 -10.94 4.47
N SER A 167 5.73 -9.83 4.03
CA SER A 167 5.21 -8.49 4.33
C SER A 167 3.87 -8.27 3.62
N ASN A 168 2.84 -7.91 4.37
CA ASN A 168 1.45 -7.85 3.90
C ASN A 168 1.07 -6.44 3.47
N VAL A 169 0.42 -6.34 2.30
CA VAL A 169 -0.25 -5.16 1.81
C VAL A 169 -1.67 -5.14 2.36
N ARG A 170 -2.01 -4.11 3.11
CA ARG A 170 -3.35 -3.94 3.69
C ARG A 170 -3.83 -2.51 3.57
N TYR A 171 -5.13 -2.29 3.74
CA TYR A 171 -5.65 -0.94 3.90
C TYR A 171 -5.09 -0.30 5.17
N LEU A 172 -4.80 1.01 5.11
CA LEU A 172 -4.42 1.79 6.29
C LEU A 172 -5.46 1.68 7.40
N HIS A 173 -6.73 1.56 7.02
CA HIS A 173 -7.85 1.37 7.92
C HIS A 173 -9.03 0.70 7.20
N ARG A 174 -9.92 0.06 7.96
CA ARG A 174 -11.14 -0.57 7.42
C ARG A 174 -11.98 0.38 6.54
N THR A 175 -12.12 1.63 6.96
CA THR A 175 -12.89 2.66 6.23
C THR A 175 -12.31 2.98 4.85
N VAL A 176 -11.00 2.80 4.63
CA VAL A 176 -10.39 2.95 3.30
C VAL A 176 -10.89 1.83 2.38
N GLY A 177 -10.95 0.61 2.89
CA GLY A 177 -11.51 -0.52 2.14
C GLY A 177 -13.00 -0.36 1.87
N GLU A 178 -13.76 0.24 2.79
CA GLU A 178 -15.18 0.56 2.55
C GLU A 178 -15.34 1.66 1.48
N PHE A 179 -14.50 2.69 1.54
CA PHE A 179 -14.45 3.76 0.54
C PHE A 179 -14.11 3.24 -0.86
N LEU A 180 -13.06 2.44 -1.02
CA LEU A 180 -12.66 1.88 -2.32
C LEU A 180 -13.72 0.93 -2.91
N ARG A 181 -14.55 0.32 -2.06
CA ARG A 181 -15.64 -0.57 -2.49
C ARG A 181 -16.90 0.17 -2.93
N SER A 182 -17.03 1.48 -2.69
CA SER A 182 -18.24 2.21 -3.06
C SER A 182 -18.32 2.41 -4.57
N ASP A 183 -19.52 2.28 -5.13
CA ASP A 183 -19.68 2.21 -6.58
C ASP A 183 -19.34 3.54 -7.28
N ASP A 184 -19.57 4.67 -6.64
CA ASP A 184 -19.15 5.98 -7.14
C ASP A 184 -17.61 6.08 -7.27
N VAL A 185 -16.87 5.53 -6.31
CA VAL A 185 -15.40 5.54 -6.33
C VAL A 185 -14.86 4.55 -7.35
N LYS A 186 -15.48 3.39 -7.53
CA LYS A 186 -15.14 2.46 -8.62
C LYS A 186 -15.31 3.12 -9.99
N LEU A 187 -16.44 3.78 -10.23
CA LEU A 187 -16.70 4.51 -11.48
C LEU A 187 -15.73 5.67 -11.70
N GLU A 188 -15.29 6.34 -10.63
CA GLU A 188 -14.23 7.35 -10.70
C GLU A 188 -12.88 6.73 -11.09
N MET A 189 -12.49 5.60 -10.47
CA MET A 189 -11.24 4.90 -10.77
C MET A 189 -11.21 4.29 -12.17
N GLU A 190 -12.33 3.76 -12.67
CA GLU A 190 -12.44 3.23 -14.02
C GLU A 190 -12.13 4.29 -15.09
N LYS A 191 -12.48 5.56 -14.83
CA LYS A 191 -12.16 6.67 -15.73
C LYS A 191 -10.67 7.04 -15.73
N MET A 192 -9.91 6.63 -14.70
CA MET A 192 -8.47 6.86 -14.59
C MET A 192 -7.64 5.85 -15.39
N VAL A 193 -8.26 4.80 -15.94
CA VAL A 193 -7.57 3.69 -16.61
C VAL A 193 -8.13 3.48 -18.02
N HIS A 194 -7.24 3.18 -18.97
CA HIS A 194 -7.59 3.02 -20.39
C HIS A 194 -7.69 1.54 -20.83
N GLN A 195 -7.40 0.60 -19.94
CA GLN A 195 -7.31 -0.82 -20.24
C GLN A 195 -8.23 -1.61 -19.30
N THR A 196 -8.84 -2.67 -19.84
CA THR A 196 -9.56 -3.66 -19.07
C THR A 196 -8.58 -4.46 -18.23
N PHE A 197 -8.80 -4.50 -16.92
CA PHE A 197 -7.99 -5.24 -15.96
C PHE A 197 -8.84 -6.34 -15.32
N ASP A 198 -8.40 -7.59 -15.43
CA ASP A 198 -9.04 -8.72 -14.75
C ASP A 198 -8.20 -9.12 -13.50
N PRO A 199 -8.61 -8.70 -12.29
CA PRO A 199 -7.86 -9.04 -11.08
C PRO A 199 -7.84 -10.55 -10.80
N TYR A 200 -8.85 -11.32 -11.22
CA TYR A 200 -8.89 -12.77 -10.99
C TYR A 200 -7.83 -13.48 -11.83
N GLN A 201 -7.70 -13.10 -13.10
CA GLN A 201 -6.66 -13.62 -13.97
C GLN A 201 -5.26 -13.31 -13.41
N GLN A 202 -5.04 -12.06 -12.96
CA GLN A 202 -3.75 -11.62 -12.44
C GLN A 202 -3.35 -12.34 -11.16
N ILE A 203 -4.28 -12.48 -10.21
CA ILE A 203 -4.04 -13.22 -8.97
C ILE A 203 -3.74 -14.70 -9.28
N THR A 204 -4.47 -15.31 -10.21
CA THR A 204 -4.27 -16.71 -10.60
C THR A 204 -2.88 -16.92 -11.24
N ALA A 205 -2.49 -16.04 -12.17
CA ALA A 205 -1.16 -16.05 -12.78
C ALA A 205 -0.06 -15.85 -11.71
N ALA A 206 -0.29 -14.98 -10.73
CA ALA A 206 0.63 -14.76 -9.62
C ALA A 206 0.84 -16.01 -8.76
N PHE A 207 -0.24 -16.74 -8.44
CA PHE A 207 -0.15 -18.02 -7.75
C PHE A 207 0.62 -19.06 -8.56
N LEU A 208 0.44 -19.12 -9.88
CA LEU A 208 1.23 -20.01 -10.74
C LEU A 208 2.73 -19.71 -10.62
N SER A 209 3.12 -18.44 -10.68
CA SER A 209 4.52 -18.02 -10.48
C SER A 209 5.05 -18.42 -9.11
N LEU A 210 4.26 -18.24 -8.04
CA LEU A 210 4.64 -18.66 -6.68
C LEU A 210 4.85 -20.18 -6.58
N VAL A 211 3.94 -20.97 -7.15
CA VAL A 211 4.06 -22.44 -7.19
C VAL A 211 5.35 -22.85 -7.89
N LYS A 212 5.66 -22.23 -9.04
CA LYS A 212 6.85 -22.58 -9.84
C LYS A 212 8.18 -22.31 -9.13
N ILE A 213 8.23 -21.30 -8.27
CA ILE A 213 9.46 -20.97 -7.54
C ILE A 213 9.65 -21.80 -6.27
N SER A 214 8.68 -22.64 -5.89
CA SER A 214 8.62 -23.34 -4.60
C SER A 214 9.42 -24.64 -4.52
N SER A 215 10.69 -24.57 -4.92
CA SER A 215 11.60 -25.72 -4.97
C SER A 215 12.81 -25.62 -4.03
N ALA A 216 12.82 -24.61 -3.16
CA ALA A 216 13.80 -24.47 -2.08
C ALA A 216 13.10 -24.22 -0.72
N PRO A 217 13.74 -24.52 0.42
CA PRO A 217 13.12 -24.41 1.75
C PRO A 217 12.50 -23.04 2.05
N LEU A 218 13.13 -21.96 1.55
CA LEU A 218 12.62 -20.60 1.74
C LEU A 218 11.32 -20.34 0.97
N THR A 219 11.27 -20.75 -0.30
CA THR A 219 10.11 -20.58 -1.18
C THR A 219 9.00 -21.59 -0.84
N GLU A 220 9.37 -22.79 -0.37
CA GLU A 220 8.43 -23.76 0.21
C GLU A 220 7.78 -23.19 1.47
N ALA A 221 8.53 -22.51 2.34
CA ALA A 221 7.94 -21.87 3.52
C ALA A 221 6.92 -20.77 3.16
N ILE A 222 7.10 -20.07 2.03
CA ILE A 222 6.12 -19.12 1.51
C ILE A 222 4.84 -19.87 1.13
N MET A 223 4.95 -20.92 0.30
CA MET A 223 3.79 -21.72 -0.11
C MET A 223 3.10 -22.42 1.05
N MET A 224 3.85 -22.97 2.00
CA MET A 224 3.28 -23.57 3.21
C MET A 224 2.50 -22.55 4.04
N ASN A 225 2.90 -21.27 4.06
CA ASN A 225 2.10 -20.22 4.69
C ASN A 225 0.71 -20.06 4.04
N TYR A 226 0.66 -20.18 2.70
CA TYR A 226 -0.60 -20.14 1.96
C TYR A 226 -1.43 -21.41 2.19
N VAL A 227 -0.80 -22.59 2.19
CA VAL A 227 -1.45 -23.89 2.44
C VAL A 227 -2.00 -23.96 3.86
N ASP A 228 -1.23 -23.60 4.88
CA ASP A 228 -1.69 -23.59 6.28
C ASP A 228 -2.91 -22.70 6.44
N LYS A 229 -2.93 -21.53 5.79
CA LYS A 229 -4.09 -20.64 5.82
C LYS A 229 -5.29 -21.22 5.09
N LEU A 230 -5.09 -21.89 3.94
CA LEU A 230 -6.16 -22.61 3.23
C LEU A 230 -6.80 -23.70 4.10
N LEU A 231 -6.01 -24.40 4.90
CA LEU A 231 -6.47 -25.51 5.74
C LEU A 231 -7.15 -25.06 7.05
N HIS A 232 -7.03 -23.78 7.41
CA HIS A 232 -7.60 -23.21 8.63
C HIS A 232 -8.78 -22.25 8.38
N PHE A 233 -9.35 -22.27 7.16
CA PHE A 233 -10.64 -21.65 6.83
C PHE A 233 -11.81 -22.63 6.93
#